data_AF-A0AAW6XMP7-F1
#
_entry.id   AF-A0AAW6XMP7-F1
#
_cell.length_a   1.000
_cell.length_b   1.000
_cell.length_c   1.000
_cell.angle_alpha   90.00
_cell.angle_beta   90.00
_cell.angle_gamma   90.00
#
_symmetry.space_group_name_H-M   'P 1'
#
loop_
_entity.id
_entity.type
_entity.pdbx_description
1 polymer ?
#
loop_
_entity_poly.entity_id
_entity_poly.type
_entity_poly.pdbx_seq_one_letter_code
_entity_poly.pdbx_strand_id
1 'polypeptide(L)'
;CIMCRRCVRVCQLRQGRDVLSIANRGFETKMMPSYGQPFDQSICESCGNCVSSCPTGSLTAKDTKEYRKWETQKIPTTCPHCGTGCQMNLLVKNNRLVGVEPLDGPA
;
A
#
# COMPACT_ATOMS: atom_id res chain seq x y z
N CYS A 1 5.70 -12.99 -3.10
CA CYS A 1 4.60 -12.75 -4.06
C CYS A 1 3.95 -14.08 -4.44
N ILE A 2 2.62 -14.17 -4.54
CA ILE A 2 1.90 -15.38 -5.01
C ILE A 2 1.17 -15.14 -6.35
N MET A 3 1.53 -14.08 -7.07
CA MET A 3 0.93 -13.70 -8.35
C MET A 3 -0.60 -13.54 -8.36
N CYS A 4 -1.22 -13.20 -7.22
CA CYS A 4 -2.67 -13.01 -7.11
C CYS A 4 -3.22 -11.75 -7.80
N ARG A 5 -2.36 -10.85 -8.29
CA ARG A 5 -2.70 -9.61 -9.02
C ARG A 5 -3.57 -8.58 -8.29
N ARG A 6 -3.80 -8.74 -6.98
CA ARG A 6 -4.59 -7.77 -6.18
C ARG A 6 -4.00 -6.36 -6.20
N CYS A 7 -2.69 -6.24 -6.03
CA CYS A 7 -1.99 -4.95 -6.05
C CYS A 7 -2.11 -4.23 -7.41
N VAL A 8 -1.95 -4.95 -8.52
CA VAL A 8 -2.16 -4.42 -9.89
C VAL A 8 -3.59 -3.93 -10.06
N ARG A 9 -4.56 -4.77 -9.72
CA ARG A 9 -5.98 -4.44 -9.85
C ARG A 9 -6.38 -3.20 -9.04
N VAL A 10 -5.86 -3.06 -7.82
CA VAL A 10 -6.15 -1.89 -6.98
C VAL A 10 -5.47 -0.62 -7.53
N CYS A 11 -4.23 -0.73 -7.99
CA CYS A 11 -3.53 0.40 -8.61
C CYS A 11 -4.22 0.88 -9.89
N GLN A 12 -4.76 -0.05 -10.69
CA GLN A 12 -5.45 0.25 -11.94
C GLN A 12 -6.90 0.72 -11.71
N LEU A 13 -7.72 -0.07 -11.00
CA LEU A 13 -9.17 0.16 -10.92
C LEU A 13 -9.60 1.11 -9.80
N ARG A 14 -8.84 1.17 -8.70
CA ARG A 14 -9.20 2.04 -7.56
C ARG A 14 -8.46 3.37 -7.62
N GLN A 15 -7.15 3.33 -7.82
CA GLN A 15 -6.36 4.56 -7.90
C GLN A 15 -6.32 5.16 -9.31
N GLY A 16 -6.54 4.38 -10.36
CA GLY A 16 -6.49 4.89 -11.75
C GLY A 16 -5.08 5.24 -12.23
N ARG A 17 -4.02 4.75 -11.56
CA ARG A 17 -2.62 5.10 -11.88
C ARG A 17 -1.92 4.07 -12.75
N ASP A 18 -2.36 2.81 -12.71
CA ASP A 18 -1.83 1.72 -13.54
C ASP A 18 -0.29 1.59 -13.54
N VAL A 19 0.34 1.85 -12.39
CA VAL A 19 1.81 1.84 -12.26
C VAL A 19 2.37 0.42 -12.22
N LEU A 20 1.64 -0.52 -11.64
CA LEU A 20 2.08 -1.88 -11.39
C LEU A 20 1.57 -2.82 -12.48
N SER A 21 2.47 -3.65 -13.04
CA SER A 21 2.09 -4.72 -13.97
C SER A 21 2.89 -6.00 -13.72
N ILE A 22 2.49 -7.07 -14.40
CA ILE A 22 3.26 -8.31 -14.47
C ILE A 22 4.14 -8.27 -15.70
N ALA A 23 5.44 -8.45 -15.48
CA ALA A 23 6.41 -8.64 -16.55
C ALA A 23 6.89 -10.09 -16.61
N ASN A 24 7.54 -10.41 -17.73
CA ASN A 24 8.08 -11.72 -18.05
C ASN A 24 7.01 -12.82 -18.15
N ARG A 25 7.45 -14.08 -18.27
CA ARG A 25 6.61 -15.28 -18.39
C ARG A 25 7.26 -16.46 -17.67
N GLY A 26 6.46 -17.47 -17.33
CA GLY A 26 6.94 -18.68 -16.67
C GLY A 26 7.50 -18.41 -15.26
N PHE A 27 8.59 -19.08 -14.91
CA PHE A 27 9.25 -18.91 -13.61
C PHE A 27 9.87 -17.52 -13.40
N GLU A 28 10.16 -16.80 -14.49
CA GLU A 28 10.72 -15.44 -14.45
C GLU A 28 9.66 -14.34 -14.24
N THR A 29 8.39 -14.73 -14.13
CA THR A 29 7.28 -13.80 -13.93
C THR A 29 7.52 -12.96 -12.67
N LYS A 30 7.44 -11.64 -12.79
CA LYS A 30 7.61 -10.73 -11.65
C LYS A 30 6.65 -9.55 -11.73
N MET A 31 6.23 -9.09 -10.55
CA MET A 31 5.54 -7.81 -10.41
C MET A 31 6.57 -6.70 -10.48
N MET A 32 6.36 -5.73 -11.37
CA MET A 32 7.24 -4.57 -11.47
C MET A 32 6.47 -3.34 -11.94
N PRO A 33 6.95 -2.13 -11.58
CA PRO A 33 6.51 -0.90 -12.21
C PRO A 33 6.82 -0.89 -13.71
N SER A 34 6.19 0.02 -14.46
CA SER A 34 6.47 0.26 -15.87
C SER A 34 7.97 0.33 -16.15
N TYR A 35 8.44 -0.49 -17.10
CA TYR A 35 9.85 -0.61 -17.51
C TYR A 35 10.84 -0.91 -16.37
N GLY A 36 10.39 -1.31 -15.20
CA GLY A 36 11.25 -1.60 -14.04
C GLY A 36 11.78 -0.34 -13.37
N GLN A 37 11.17 0.80 -13.66
CA GLN A 37 11.55 2.06 -13.05
C GLN A 37 11.29 2.05 -11.54
N PRO A 38 12.12 2.74 -10.76
CA PRO A 38 11.83 3.03 -9.36
C PRO A 38 10.48 3.74 -9.19
N PHE A 39 9.76 3.48 -8.09
CA PHE A 39 8.43 4.07 -7.86
C PHE A 39 8.44 5.60 -7.84
N ASP A 40 9.51 6.20 -7.32
CA ASP A 40 9.77 7.64 -7.26
C ASP A 40 9.99 8.28 -8.64
N GLN A 41 10.34 7.48 -9.65
CA GLN A 41 10.47 7.92 -11.04
C GLN A 41 9.22 7.61 -11.88
N SER A 42 8.17 7.08 -11.26
CA SER A 42 6.90 6.75 -11.90
C SER A 42 5.80 7.73 -11.46
N ILE A 43 4.60 7.61 -12.03
CA ILE A 43 3.42 8.38 -11.62
C ILE A 43 2.79 7.89 -10.30
N CYS A 44 3.55 7.17 -9.47
CA CYS A 44 3.09 6.64 -8.19
C CYS A 44 3.03 7.75 -7.14
N GLU A 45 1.86 7.95 -6.54
CA GLU A 45 1.64 8.93 -5.46
C GLU A 45 1.88 8.35 -4.06
N SER A 46 2.41 7.12 -3.96
CA SER A 46 2.67 6.44 -2.69
C SER A 46 1.44 6.29 -1.77
N CYS A 47 0.24 6.13 -2.37
CA CYS A 47 -1.02 5.97 -1.64
C CYS A 47 -1.11 4.71 -0.73
N GLY A 48 -0.19 3.75 -0.84
CA GLY A 48 -0.15 2.57 0.04
C GLY A 48 -1.25 1.51 -0.18
N ASN A 49 -2.24 1.75 -1.05
CA ASN A 49 -3.35 0.83 -1.29
C ASN A 49 -2.91 -0.56 -1.79
N CYS A 50 -1.85 -0.61 -2.59
CA CYS A 50 -1.26 -1.87 -3.08
C CYS A 50 -0.59 -2.70 -1.97
N VAL A 51 -0.05 -2.04 -0.94
CA VAL A 51 0.54 -2.67 0.25
C VAL A 51 -0.56 -3.26 1.12
N SER A 52 -1.61 -2.47 1.43
CA SER A 52 -2.75 -2.92 2.22
C SER A 52 -3.46 -4.13 1.59
N SER A 53 -3.57 -4.14 0.26
CA SER A 53 -4.23 -5.22 -0.48
C SER A 53 -3.39 -6.50 -0.62
N CYS A 54 -2.11 -6.50 -0.22
CA CYS A 54 -1.22 -7.63 -0.40
C CYS A 54 -1.46 -8.72 0.67
N PRO A 55 -1.93 -9.93 0.30
CA PRO A 55 -2.25 -10.95 1.28
C PRO A 55 -1.02 -11.62 1.90
N THR A 56 0.15 -11.51 1.27
CA THR A 56 1.37 -12.25 1.67
C THR A 56 2.50 -11.37 2.19
N GLY A 57 2.30 -10.05 2.26
CA GLY A 57 3.38 -9.13 2.65
C GLY A 57 4.52 -9.02 1.62
N SER A 58 4.30 -9.47 0.38
CA SER A 58 5.28 -9.27 -0.70
C SER A 58 5.48 -7.79 -1.05
N LEU A 59 4.45 -6.98 -0.81
CA LEU A 59 4.53 -5.54 -0.72
C LEU A 59 4.26 -5.20 0.75
N THR A 60 5.17 -4.48 1.36
CA THR A 60 5.08 -4.08 2.77
C THR A 60 5.54 -2.62 2.88
N ALA A 61 4.92 -1.86 3.78
CA ALA A 61 5.33 -0.49 4.04
C ALA A 61 6.73 -0.46 4.69
N LYS A 62 7.52 0.59 4.41
CA LYS A 62 8.93 0.67 4.79
C LYS A 62 9.15 0.74 6.31
N ASP A 63 8.19 1.29 7.03
CA ASP A 63 8.11 1.52 8.47
C ASP A 63 7.74 0.27 9.30
N THR A 64 7.22 -0.80 8.67
CA THR A 64 6.79 -2.03 9.36
C THR A 64 7.87 -2.78 10.14
N LYS A 65 9.15 -2.42 10.04
CA LYS A 65 10.23 -3.02 10.85
C LYS A 65 10.21 -2.56 12.31
N GLU A 66 9.52 -1.46 12.62
CA GLU A 66 9.52 -0.84 13.95
C GLU A 66 8.46 -1.41 14.91
N TYR A 67 7.47 -2.14 14.38
CA TYR A 67 6.36 -2.66 15.18
C TYR A 67 5.79 -3.97 14.62
N ARG A 68 5.18 -4.77 15.49
CA ARG A 68 4.31 -5.88 15.07
C ARG A 68 2.86 -5.46 15.11
N LYS A 69 2.05 -5.98 14.18
CA LYS A 69 0.62 -5.60 14.05
C LYS A 69 -0.20 -5.80 15.32
N TRP A 70 0.15 -6.79 16.15
CA TRP A 70 -0.54 -7.05 17.42
C TRP A 70 -0.07 -6.16 18.58
N GLU A 71 1.03 -5.42 18.41
CA GLU A 71 1.54 -4.47 19.42
C GLU A 71 0.93 -3.07 19.25
N THR A 72 0.19 -2.84 18.18
CA THR A 72 -0.34 -1.53 17.82
C THR A 72 -1.84 -1.44 18.06
N GLN A 73 -2.27 -0.31 18.61
CA GLN A 73 -3.68 0.09 18.63
C GLN A 73 -4.01 0.84 17.34
N LYS A 74 -5.21 0.61 16.81
CA LYS A 74 -5.71 1.30 15.61
C LYS A 74 -6.67 2.41 16.04
N ILE A 75 -6.34 3.65 15.69
CA ILE A 75 -7.17 4.81 16.00
C ILE A 75 -7.65 5.41 14.66
N PRO A 76 -8.97 5.40 14.37
CA PRO A 76 -9.49 5.99 13.15
C PRO A 76 -9.31 7.52 13.18
N THR A 77 -8.89 8.08 12.04
CA THR A 77 -8.70 9.52 11.85
C THR A 77 -8.99 9.90 10.40
N THR A 78 -9.09 11.21 10.18
CA THR A 78 -9.22 11.81 8.85
C THR A 78 -7.88 12.38 8.40
N CYS A 79 -7.47 12.10 7.15
CA CYS A 79 -6.25 12.64 6.58
C CYS A 79 -6.37 14.17 6.35
N PRO A 80 -5.49 15.00 6.94
CA PRO A 80 -5.51 16.45 6.75
C PRO A 80 -4.74 16.92 5.50
N HIS A 81 -4.20 15.99 4.70
CA HIS A 81 -3.29 16.34 3.60
C HIS A 81 -3.98 17.05 2.43
N CYS A 82 -5.21 16.65 2.11
CA CYS A 82 -6.01 17.25 1.06
C CYS A 82 -7.48 17.37 1.49
N GLY A 83 -8.26 18.17 0.77
CA GLY A 83 -9.67 18.42 1.08
C GLY A 83 -10.61 17.22 0.89
N THR A 84 -10.11 16.08 0.39
CA THR A 84 -10.90 14.86 0.21
C THR A 84 -11.27 14.21 1.55
N GLY A 85 -10.43 14.35 2.59
CA GLY A 85 -10.72 13.81 3.92
C GLY A 85 -10.78 12.28 3.98
N CYS A 86 -9.85 11.59 3.30
CA CYS A 86 -9.75 10.11 3.35
C CYS A 86 -9.67 9.61 4.80
N GLN A 87 -10.38 8.52 5.09
CA GLN A 87 -10.33 7.89 6.41
C GLN A 87 -9.16 6.90 6.51
N MET A 88 -8.46 6.92 7.64
CA MET A 88 -7.30 6.06 7.88
C MET A 88 -7.16 5.69 9.36
N ASN A 89 -6.48 4.59 9.63
CA ASN A 89 -6.10 4.17 10.97
C ASN A 89 -4.67 4.60 11.27
N LEU A 90 -4.50 5.36 12.34
CA LEU A 90 -3.19 5.58 12.96
C LEU A 90 -2.83 4.34 13.77
N LEU A 91 -1.63 3.82 13.54
CA LEU A 91 -1.08 2.74 14.34
C LEU A 91 -0.26 3.34 15.47
N VAL A 92 -0.68 3.09 16.71
CA VAL A 92 -0.06 3.65 17.92
C VAL A 92 0.52 2.53 18.79
N LYS A 93 1.79 2.67 19.18
CA LYS A 93 2.50 1.80 20.13
C LYS A 93 3.17 2.68 21.17
N ASN A 94 2.97 2.40 22.46
CA ASN A 94 3.56 3.15 23.58
C ASN A 94 3.36 4.68 23.45
N ASN A 95 2.15 5.11 23.08
CA ASN A 95 1.79 6.51 22.84
C ASN A 95 2.61 7.20 21.73
N ARG A 96 3.19 6.42 20.80
CA ARG A 96 3.90 6.91 19.62
C ARG A 96 3.23 6.40 18.35
N LEU A 97 3.13 7.26 17.35
CA LEU A 97 2.67 6.92 16.01
C LEU A 97 3.77 6.11 15.31
N VAL A 98 3.47 4.88 14.88
CA VAL A 98 4.44 3.97 14.26
C VAL A 98 4.11 3.62 12.82
N GLY A 99 2.91 3.97 12.34
CA GLY A 99 2.51 3.72 10.96
C GLY A 99 1.07 4.14 10.70
N VAL A 100 0.64 3.97 9.45
CA VAL A 100 -0.72 4.30 8.99
C VAL A 100 -1.23 3.17 8.09
N GLU A 101 -2.50 2.81 8.26
CA GLU A 101 -3.21 1.88 7.37
C GLU A 101 -4.49 2.55 6.86
N PRO A 102 -4.92 2.34 5.59
CA PRO A 102 -6.22 2.83 5.14
C PRO A 102 -7.35 2.22 5.97
N LEU A 103 -8.41 3.00 6.20
CA LEU A 103 -9.64 2.47 6.79
C LEU A 103 -10.44 1.76 5.69
N ASP A 104 -11.08 0.64 6.03
CA ASP A 104 -12.03 0.01 5.11
C ASP A 104 -13.37 0.77 5.21
N GLY A 105 -13.55 1.73 4.31
CA GLY A 105 -14.69 2.64 4.29
C GLY A 105 -15.04 3.09 2.88
N PRO A 106 -16.22 3.71 2.69
CA PRO A 106 -16.66 4.18 1.37
C PRO A 106 -15.83 5.36 0.82
N ALA A 107 -15.02 6.01 1.66
CA ALA A 107 -14.22 7.21 1.36
C ALA A 107 -12.81 7.14 1.98
#